data_AF-A0AA38C0D4-F1
#
_entry.id   AF-A0AA38C0D4-F1
#
_cell.length_a   1.000
_cell.length_b   1.000
_cell.length_c   1.000
_cell.angle_alpha   90.00
_cell.angle_beta   90.00
_cell.angle_gamma   90.00
#
_symmetry.space_group_name_H-M   'P 1'
#
loop_
_entity.id
_entity.type
_entity.pdbx_description
1 polymer ?
#
loop_
_entity_poly.entity_id
_entity_poly.type
_entity_poly.pdbx_seq_one_letter_code
_entity_poly.pdbx_strand_id
1 'polypeptide(L)'
;MVDILNRPHTEDNDGNENKYSNGSIFSDSQKMQEPLSHNAGKVSLRNSIQVCSYDNRGAGRSSVPEHRSYYTTGIMARDALALLDHLGWKKAHVVGHSMGAMIACKLAAIEPNRISSLALLNGTGGGFECFPKIDRTTISIILRFLKARTPEGRADVDLDTHYTKEFLEAYVGSVKRREILYQ
;
A
#
# COMPACT_ATOMS: atom_id res chain seq x y z
N MET A 1 3.60 0.35 2.81
CA MET A 1 3.39 -0.92 2.09
C MET A 1 3.53 -0.65 0.60
N VAL A 2 4.21 -1.52 -0.15
CA VAL A 2 4.30 -1.46 -1.61
C VAL A 2 3.99 -2.85 -2.15
N ASP A 3 3.03 -2.92 -3.07
CA ASP A 3 2.68 -4.16 -3.75
C ASP A 3 2.94 -4.00 -5.25
N ILE A 4 3.52 -5.04 -5.85
CA ILE A 4 3.83 -5.10 -7.26
C ILE A 4 2.96 -6.19 -7.88
N LEU A 5 2.26 -5.84 -8.97
CA LEU A 5 1.33 -6.73 -9.63
C LEU A 5 1.73 -6.92 -11.09
N ASN A 6 1.87 -8.17 -11.52
CA ASN A 6 2.17 -8.51 -12.90
C ASN A 6 1.04 -9.36 -13.49
N ARG A 7 0.65 -9.04 -14.72
CA ARG A 7 -0.22 -9.89 -15.53
C ARG A 7 0.68 -10.56 -16.58
N PRO A 8 0.98 -11.85 -16.46
CA PRO A 8 1.82 -12.53 -17.44
C PRO A 8 1.17 -12.45 -18.82
N HIS A 9 1.93 -12.04 -19.84
CA HIS A 9 1.48 -12.09 -21.23
C HIS A 9 1.36 -13.55 -21.64
N THR A 10 0.13 -14.01 -21.92
CA THR A 10 -0.09 -15.20 -22.73
C THR A 10 -0.11 -14.75 -24.20
N GLU A 11 0.75 -15.32 -25.03
CA GLU A 11 0.60 -15.22 -26.49
C GLU A 11 -0.72 -15.90 -26.86
N ASP A 12 -1.76 -15.13 -27.17
CA ASP A 12 -3.04 -15.64 -27.64
C ASP A 12 -3.10 -15.52 -29.16
N ASN A 13 -2.66 -16.58 -29.86
CA ASN A 13 -3.19 -16.95 -31.17
C ASN A 13 -4.49 -17.73 -30.92
N ASP A 14 -5.63 -17.05 -31.03
CA ASP A 14 -6.79 -17.49 -31.80
C ASP A 14 -8.01 -16.62 -31.43
N GLY A 15 -8.57 -16.00 -32.45
CA GLY A 15 -9.78 -15.22 -32.35
C GLY A 15 -10.96 -16.09 -31.92
N ASN A 16 -11.59 -15.74 -30.81
CA ASN A 16 -13.03 -15.92 -30.70
C ASN A 16 -13.58 -14.92 -29.69
N GLU A 17 -14.51 -14.09 -30.15
CA GLU A 17 -15.34 -13.26 -29.30
C GLU A 17 -16.11 -14.15 -28.32
N ASN A 18 -15.99 -13.88 -27.01
CA ASN A 18 -17.13 -14.11 -26.14
C ASN A 18 -17.10 -13.20 -24.90
N LYS A 19 -18.24 -12.53 -24.72
CA LYS A 19 -18.62 -11.72 -23.57
C LYS A 19 -18.71 -12.59 -22.31
N TYR A 20 -18.58 -11.93 -21.15
CA TYR A 20 -19.34 -12.10 -19.90
C TYR A 20 -18.51 -12.11 -18.60
N SER A 21 -18.81 -11.06 -17.81
CA SER A 21 -19.07 -10.98 -16.35
C SER A 21 -17.98 -11.24 -15.29
N ASN A 22 -17.84 -10.20 -14.45
CA ASN A 22 -17.31 -10.09 -13.10
C ASN A 22 -17.16 -11.35 -12.22
N GLY A 23 -16.07 -11.35 -11.45
CA GLY A 23 -16.10 -11.70 -10.02
C GLY A 23 -15.25 -12.90 -9.59
N SER A 24 -14.12 -12.64 -8.94
CA SER A 24 -13.76 -13.20 -7.62
C SER A 24 -12.28 -12.90 -7.32
N ILE A 25 -12.05 -12.09 -6.28
CA ILE A 25 -10.74 -11.94 -5.63
C ILE A 25 -10.72 -13.02 -4.55
N PHE A 26 -9.96 -14.08 -4.76
CA PHE A 26 -9.63 -15.02 -3.69
C PHE A 26 -8.30 -14.62 -3.06
N SER A 27 -8.37 -14.19 -1.80
CA SER A 27 -7.23 -14.05 -0.91
C SER A 27 -6.97 -15.39 -0.24
N ASP A 28 -5.91 -16.09 -0.61
CA ASP A 28 -5.36 -17.19 0.18
C ASP A 28 -3.89 -16.93 0.48
N SER A 29 -3.67 -16.15 1.54
CA SER A 29 -2.43 -16.16 2.28
C SER A 29 -2.40 -17.40 3.18
N GLN A 30 -1.80 -18.49 2.70
CA GLN A 30 -0.97 -19.45 3.47
C GLN A 30 -0.77 -20.77 2.71
N LYS A 31 0.47 -21.05 2.29
CA LYS A 31 1.25 -22.29 2.53
C LYS A 31 2.42 -22.37 1.54
N MET A 32 3.64 -22.16 2.04
CA MET A 32 4.85 -22.74 1.46
C MET A 32 5.27 -23.91 2.34
N GLN A 33 5.19 -25.12 1.78
CA GLN A 33 6.08 -26.29 1.94
C GLN A 33 5.30 -27.60 1.78
N GLU A 34 5.56 -28.29 0.66
CA GLU A 34 5.84 -29.74 0.50
C GLU A 34 5.66 -30.14 -0.99
N PRO A 35 6.50 -31.02 -1.58
CA PRO A 35 6.49 -31.34 -2.99
C PRO A 35 5.52 -32.50 -3.27
N LEU A 36 4.57 -32.34 -4.20
CA LEU A 36 3.71 -33.44 -4.65
C LEU A 36 3.84 -33.68 -6.15
N SER A 37 4.09 -34.97 -6.43
CA SER A 37 4.24 -35.66 -7.70
C SER A 37 3.05 -35.53 -8.65
N HIS A 38 3.37 -35.60 -9.95
CA HIS A 38 2.61 -36.16 -11.07
C HIS A 38 1.06 -36.06 -11.08
N ASN A 39 0.55 -35.46 -12.17
CA ASN A 39 -0.85 -35.25 -12.57
C ASN A 39 -1.63 -34.13 -11.85
N ALA A 40 -1.39 -32.90 -12.31
CA ALA A 40 -2.40 -31.84 -12.26
C ALA A 40 -2.53 -31.24 -13.66
N GLY A 41 -3.75 -31.28 -14.22
CA GLY A 41 -4.06 -30.74 -15.53
C GLY A 41 -3.64 -29.28 -15.65
N LYS A 42 -3.22 -28.87 -16.85
CA LYS A 42 -2.92 -27.45 -17.16
C LYS A 42 -4.19 -26.62 -16.96
N VAL A 43 -4.35 -26.04 -15.77
CA VAL A 43 -5.32 -24.97 -15.54
C VAL A 43 -4.77 -23.74 -16.26
N SER A 44 -5.49 -23.28 -17.28
CA SER A 44 -5.14 -22.07 -18.02
C SER A 44 -5.34 -20.87 -17.11
N LEU A 45 -4.24 -20.30 -16.61
CA LEU A 45 -4.18 -19.10 -15.77
C LEU A 45 -4.40 -17.79 -16.56
N ARG A 46 -5.16 -17.81 -17.66
CA ARG A 46 -5.33 -16.69 -18.61
C ARG A 46 -5.76 -15.36 -17.95
N ASN A 47 -6.30 -15.39 -16.74
CA ASN A 47 -6.75 -14.20 -15.99
C ASN A 47 -6.11 -14.00 -14.61
N SER A 48 -5.09 -14.77 -14.23
CA SER A 48 -4.48 -14.59 -12.90
C SER A 48 -3.54 -13.38 -12.85
N ILE A 49 -3.68 -12.55 -11.82
CA ILE A 49 -2.71 -11.51 -11.48
C ILE A 49 -1.72 -12.10 -10.48
N GLN A 50 -0.43 -11.99 -10.78
CA GLN A 50 0.62 -12.32 -9.82
C GLN A 50 0.88 -11.10 -8.94
N VAL A 51 0.98 -11.30 -7.64
CA VAL A 51 1.20 -10.22 -6.65
C VAL A 51 2.44 -10.53 -5.84
N CYS A 52 3.32 -9.54 -5.71
CA CYS A 52 4.47 -9.55 -4.82
C CYS A 52 4.31 -8.44 -3.78
N SER A 53 4.04 -8.85 -2.55
CA SER A 53 4.11 -8.02 -1.35
C SER A 53 5.38 -8.38 -0.60
N TYR A 54 6.16 -7.37 -0.22
CA TYR A 54 7.45 -7.58 0.43
C TYR A 54 7.65 -6.64 1.62
N ASP A 55 8.46 -7.10 2.56
CA ASP A 55 8.91 -6.29 3.69
C ASP A 55 10.05 -5.37 3.24
N ASN A 56 9.93 -4.07 3.49
CA ASN A 56 11.05 -3.15 3.27
C ASN A 56 12.20 -3.48 4.22
N ARG A 57 13.44 -3.17 3.82
CA ARG A 57 14.60 -3.16 4.71
C ARG A 57 14.27 -2.48 6.04
N GLY A 58 14.68 -3.08 7.15
CA GLY A 58 14.39 -2.64 8.51
C GLY A 58 13.00 -2.99 9.04
N ALA A 59 12.19 -3.75 8.29
CA ALA A 59 10.87 -4.17 8.71
C ALA A 59 10.66 -5.68 8.49
N GLY A 60 9.77 -6.25 9.31
CA GLY A 60 9.31 -7.63 9.17
C GLY A 60 10.47 -8.63 9.11
N ARG A 61 10.52 -9.40 8.02
CA ARG A 61 11.50 -10.47 7.78
C ARG A 61 12.69 -10.03 6.93
N SER A 62 12.74 -8.77 6.53
CA SER A 62 13.85 -8.22 5.75
C SER A 62 15.02 -7.82 6.64
N SER A 63 16.21 -7.77 6.05
CA SER A 63 17.44 -7.36 6.75
C SER A 63 17.30 -5.97 7.38
N VAL A 64 18.04 -5.75 8.48
CA VAL A 64 18.06 -4.48 9.23
C VAL A 64 19.46 -3.85 9.12
N PRO A 65 19.76 -3.08 8.04
CA PRO A 65 21.04 -2.38 7.91
C PRO A 65 21.35 -1.46 9.11
N GLU A 66 22.61 -1.40 9.54
CA GLU A 66 23.00 -0.61 10.71
C GLU A 66 23.01 0.90 10.45
N HIS A 67 23.43 1.32 9.25
CA HIS A 67 23.57 2.74 8.94
C HIS A 67 22.26 3.38 8.46
N ARG A 68 21.92 4.52 9.08
CA ARG A 68 20.73 5.31 8.73
C ARG A 68 20.68 5.73 7.26
N SER A 69 21.84 5.95 6.64
CA SER A 69 21.95 6.31 5.22
C SER A 69 21.36 5.27 4.27
N TYR A 70 21.20 4.02 4.71
CA TYR A 70 20.57 2.95 3.92
C TYR A 70 19.04 2.98 3.92
N TYR A 71 18.43 3.87 4.69
CA TYR A 71 16.97 3.99 4.82
C TYR A 71 16.47 5.22 4.09
N THR A 72 16.60 5.22 2.78
CA THR A 72 15.95 6.22 1.92
C THR A 72 14.91 5.55 1.05
N THR A 73 13.82 6.26 0.77
CA THR A 73 12.77 5.77 -0.15
C THR A 73 13.31 5.56 -1.57
N GLY A 74 14.42 6.21 -1.94
CA GLY A 74 15.11 5.96 -3.21
C GLY A 74 15.86 4.63 -3.23
N ILE A 75 16.46 4.24 -2.12
CA ILE A 75 17.08 2.91 -1.98
C ILE A 75 15.99 1.83 -1.96
N MET A 76 14.91 2.02 -1.20
CA MET A 76 13.79 1.09 -1.17
C MET A 76 13.11 0.94 -2.54
N ALA A 77 13.09 2.00 -3.37
CA ALA A 77 12.63 1.90 -4.75
C ALA A 77 13.55 1.02 -5.62
N ARG A 78 14.87 1.05 -5.38
CA ARG A 78 15.81 0.15 -6.05
C ARG A 78 15.64 -1.30 -5.60
N ASP A 79 15.25 -1.54 -4.35
CA ASP A 79 14.89 -2.90 -3.88
C ASP A 79 13.68 -3.44 -4.64
N ALA A 80 12.64 -2.60 -4.81
CA ALA A 80 11.47 -2.96 -5.60
C ALA A 80 11.83 -3.30 -7.06
N LEU A 81 12.74 -2.55 -7.67
CA LEU A 81 13.25 -2.82 -9.01
C LEU A 81 14.04 -4.13 -9.06
N ALA A 82 14.90 -4.40 -8.07
CA ALA A 82 15.64 -5.65 -7.98
C ALA A 82 14.70 -6.86 -7.80
N LEU A 83 13.57 -6.70 -7.11
CA LEU A 83 12.53 -7.73 -7.02
C LEU A 83 11.85 -7.98 -8.37
N LEU A 84 11.56 -6.94 -9.15
CA LEU A 84 11.06 -7.11 -10.53
C LEU A 84 12.01 -7.95 -11.37
N ASP A 85 13.31 -7.68 -11.28
CA ASP A 85 14.33 -8.41 -12.02
C ASP A 85 14.45 -9.86 -11.54
N HIS A 86 14.44 -10.08 -10.22
CA HIS A 86 14.47 -11.42 -9.62
C HIS A 86 13.25 -12.27 -10.02
N LEU A 87 12.06 -11.66 -10.11
CA LEU A 87 10.83 -12.33 -10.52
C LEU A 87 10.69 -12.46 -12.05
N GLY A 88 11.59 -11.85 -12.82
CA GLY A 88 11.51 -11.83 -14.29
C GLY A 88 10.37 -10.95 -14.84
N TRP A 89 9.84 -10.02 -14.03
CA TRP A 89 8.72 -9.16 -14.42
C TRP A 89 9.22 -7.94 -15.18
N LYS A 90 9.01 -7.94 -16.50
CA LYS A 90 9.42 -6.83 -17.38
C LYS A 90 8.62 -5.55 -17.14
N LYS A 91 7.34 -5.67 -16.83
CA LYS A 91 6.47 -4.55 -16.45
C LYS A 91 5.56 -4.95 -15.31
N ALA A 92 5.15 -4.00 -14.47
CA ALA A 92 4.22 -4.24 -13.39
C ALA A 92 3.35 -3.01 -13.09
N HIS A 93 2.19 -3.25 -12.50
CA HIS A 93 1.40 -2.24 -11.80
C HIS A 93 1.92 -2.12 -10.36
N VAL A 94 1.99 -0.91 -9.83
CA VAL A 94 2.53 -0.67 -8.48
C VAL A 94 1.51 0.06 -7.63
N VAL A 95 1.25 -0.48 -6.44
CA VAL A 95 0.38 0.12 -5.43
C VAL A 95 1.23 0.52 -4.24
N GLY A 96 1.20 1.80 -3.88
CA GLY A 96 1.95 2.34 -2.74
C GLY A 96 1.03 2.96 -1.70
N HIS A 97 1.13 2.51 -0.45
CA HIS A 97 0.41 3.10 0.69
C HIS A 97 1.35 3.80 1.67
N SER A 98 1.00 5.04 2.07
CA SER A 98 1.78 5.87 3.01
C SER A 98 3.21 6.11 2.49
N MET A 99 4.25 5.75 3.25
CA MET A 99 5.65 5.76 2.77
C MET A 99 5.82 4.97 1.46
N GLY A 100 5.00 3.94 1.24
CA GLY A 100 5.02 3.16 0.00
C GLY A 100 4.65 3.97 -1.24
N ALA A 101 3.80 4.99 -1.12
CA ALA A 101 3.51 5.89 -2.22
C ALA A 101 4.77 6.66 -2.67
N MET A 102 5.59 7.13 -1.71
CA MET A 102 6.87 7.80 -2.01
C MET A 102 7.84 6.86 -2.74
N ILE A 103 7.91 5.60 -2.29
CA ILE A 103 8.74 4.56 -2.92
C ILE A 103 8.25 4.29 -4.34
N ALA A 104 6.94 4.15 -4.53
CA ALA A 104 6.32 3.87 -5.81
C ALA A 104 6.55 5.01 -6.82
N CYS A 105 6.41 6.28 -6.39
CA CYS A 105 6.76 7.44 -7.22
C CYS A 105 8.25 7.44 -7.63
N LYS A 106 9.15 7.11 -6.69
CA LYS A 106 10.59 7.05 -6.99
C LYS A 106 10.94 5.90 -7.94
N LEU A 107 10.30 4.74 -7.79
CA LEU A 107 10.45 3.62 -8.71
C LEU A 107 10.02 4.01 -10.13
N ALA A 108 8.85 4.64 -10.27
CA ALA A 108 8.35 5.14 -11.56
C ALA A 108 9.26 6.22 -12.17
N ALA A 109 9.92 7.05 -11.34
CA ALA A 109 10.88 8.03 -11.81
C ALA A 109 12.23 7.41 -12.23
N ILE A 110 12.66 6.33 -11.58
CA ILE A 110 13.91 5.63 -11.89
C ILE A 110 13.78 4.84 -13.20
N GLU A 111 12.68 4.09 -13.35
CA GLU A 111 12.46 3.18 -14.49
C GLU A 111 11.01 3.24 -14.99
N PRO A 112 10.60 4.34 -15.65
CA PRO A 112 9.22 4.55 -16.09
C PRO A 112 8.74 3.47 -17.07
N ASN A 113 9.64 2.92 -17.88
CA ASN A 113 9.32 1.87 -18.84
C ASN A 113 8.96 0.53 -18.19
N ARG A 114 9.25 0.35 -16.90
CA ARG A 114 8.92 -0.86 -16.13
C ARG A 114 7.55 -0.77 -15.44
N ILE A 115 6.89 0.39 -15.46
CA ILE A 115 5.65 0.64 -14.70
C ILE A 115 4.47 0.80 -15.64
N SER A 116 3.51 -0.13 -15.55
CA SER A 116 2.27 -0.12 -16.35
C SER A 116 1.24 0.84 -15.79
N SER A 117 1.11 0.92 -14.46
CA SER A 117 0.30 1.92 -13.78
C SER A 117 0.74 2.09 -12.32
N LEU A 118 0.30 3.19 -11.72
CA LEU A 118 0.67 3.58 -10.36
C LEU A 118 -0.61 3.94 -9.58
N ALA A 119 -0.83 3.27 -8.43
CA ALA A 119 -1.89 3.61 -7.49
C ALA A 119 -1.26 4.10 -6.17
N LEU A 120 -1.62 5.32 -5.76
CA LEU A 120 -1.05 5.99 -4.59
C LEU A 120 -2.14 6.18 -3.54
N LEU A 121 -1.98 5.56 -2.38
CA LEU A 121 -2.97 5.52 -1.32
C LEU A 121 -2.43 6.23 -0.08
N ASN A 122 -3.15 7.25 0.41
CA ASN A 122 -2.81 8.00 1.64
C ASN A 122 -1.32 8.37 1.75
N GLY A 123 -0.76 8.83 0.63
CA GLY A 123 0.67 9.09 0.48
C GLY A 123 0.95 10.53 0.12
N THR A 124 2.24 10.89 0.12
CA THR A 124 2.73 12.20 -0.31
C THR A 124 3.91 12.03 -1.26
N GLY A 125 4.20 13.05 -2.07
CA GLY A 125 5.38 13.09 -2.95
C GLY A 125 6.72 13.18 -2.19
N GLY A 126 6.69 13.49 -0.90
CA GLY A 126 7.88 13.74 -0.09
C GLY A 126 8.32 15.20 -0.12
N GLY A 127 9.48 15.49 0.49
CA GLY A 127 10.04 16.83 0.54
C GLY A 127 9.42 17.74 1.61
N PHE A 128 9.85 19.00 1.64
CA PHE A 128 9.43 19.97 2.66
C PHE A 128 7.95 20.36 2.56
N GLU A 129 7.33 20.13 1.40
CA GLU A 129 5.91 20.38 1.17
C GLU A 129 4.99 19.44 1.95
N CYS A 130 5.54 18.34 2.49
CA CYS A 130 4.81 17.43 3.37
C CYS A 130 4.63 17.97 4.79
N PHE A 131 5.39 18.99 5.19
CA PHE A 131 5.20 19.58 6.50
C PHE A 131 3.89 20.35 6.51
N PRO A 132 3.01 20.12 7.50
CA PRO A 132 1.79 20.90 7.62
C PRO A 132 2.16 22.37 7.74
N LYS A 133 1.38 23.24 7.08
CA LYS A 133 1.56 24.68 7.19
C LYS A 133 1.46 25.06 8.67
N ILE A 134 2.40 25.87 9.16
CA ILE A 134 2.35 26.36 10.55
C ILE A 134 1.26 27.44 10.63
N ASP A 135 0.02 27.00 10.77
CA ASP A 135 -1.15 27.83 10.96
C ASP A 135 -1.72 27.66 12.37
N ARG A 136 -2.73 28.47 12.70
CA ARG A 136 -3.39 28.43 14.03
C ARG A 136 -3.98 27.05 14.32
N THR A 137 -4.47 26.36 13.30
CA THR A 137 -5.05 25.01 13.42
C THR A 137 -3.99 24.00 13.81
N THR A 138 -2.85 23.97 13.10
CA THR A 138 -1.72 23.09 13.36
C THR A 138 -1.12 23.33 14.75
N ILE A 139 -0.94 24.60 15.13
CA ILE A 139 -0.49 24.97 16.49
C ILE A 139 -1.50 24.49 17.54
N SER A 140 -2.80 24.68 17.29
CA SER A 140 -3.87 24.20 18.19
C SER A 140 -3.82 22.69 18.37
N ILE A 141 -3.70 21.92 17.28
CA ILE A 141 -3.60 20.45 17.31
C ILE A 141 -2.38 20.01 18.12
N ILE A 142 -1.20 20.61 17.88
CA ILE A 142 0.02 20.31 18.64
C ILE A 142 -0.19 20.57 20.14
N LEU A 143 -0.73 21.73 20.50
CA LEU A 143 -1.01 22.07 21.90
C LEU A 143 -2.02 21.13 22.55
N ARG A 144 -3.03 20.69 21.78
CA ARG A 144 -4.04 19.73 22.24
C ARG A 144 -3.42 18.35 22.48
N PHE A 145 -2.58 17.84 21.57
CA PHE A 145 -1.85 16.58 21.78
C PHE A 145 -0.88 16.66 22.98
N LEU A 146 -0.20 17.79 23.19
CA LEU A 146 0.68 18.00 24.34
C LEU A 146 -0.10 18.04 25.68
N LYS A 147 -1.31 18.59 25.67
CA LYS A 147 -2.19 18.65 26.85
C LYS A 147 -2.94 17.35 27.11
N ALA A 148 -3.15 16.53 26.09
CA ALA A 148 -3.83 15.24 26.18
C ALA A 148 -2.97 14.19 26.90
N ARG A 149 -3.14 14.11 28.23
CA ARG A 149 -2.40 13.18 29.10
C ARG A 149 -3.08 11.83 29.31
N THR A 150 -4.38 11.73 29.03
CA THR A 150 -5.14 10.48 29.14
C THR A 150 -5.39 9.86 27.75
N PRO A 151 -5.62 8.54 27.66
CA PRO A 151 -6.00 7.89 26.41
C PRO A 151 -7.24 8.54 25.76
N GLU A 152 -8.23 8.91 26.57
CA GLU A 152 -9.50 9.54 26.14
C GLU A 152 -9.23 10.91 25.52
N GLY A 153 -8.47 11.74 26.23
CA GLY A 153 -8.10 13.05 25.73
C GLY A 153 -7.26 12.98 24.45
N ARG A 154 -6.45 11.93 24.27
CA ARG A 154 -5.67 11.76 23.03
C ARG A 154 -6.56 11.34 21.87
N ALA A 155 -7.48 10.41 22.10
CA ALA A 155 -8.40 9.96 21.07
C ALA A 155 -9.38 11.06 20.65
N ASP A 156 -9.86 11.91 21.56
CA ASP A 156 -10.67 13.06 21.20
C ASP A 156 -9.92 14.02 20.25
N VAL A 157 -8.63 14.25 20.51
CA VAL A 157 -7.79 15.08 19.64
C VAL A 157 -7.52 14.37 18.31
N ASP A 158 -7.33 13.06 18.33
CA ASP A 158 -7.11 12.25 17.15
C ASP A 158 -8.34 12.24 16.22
N LEU A 159 -9.53 12.04 16.78
CA LEU A 159 -10.80 12.08 16.04
C LEU A 159 -11.03 13.44 15.39
N ASP A 160 -10.84 14.52 16.15
CA ASP A 160 -10.97 15.89 15.63
C ASP A 160 -9.91 16.24 14.57
N THR A 161 -8.78 15.53 14.56
CA THR A 161 -7.71 15.73 13.57
C THR A 161 -8.00 15.00 12.27
N HIS A 162 -8.58 13.79 12.35
CA HIS A 162 -8.77 12.91 11.20
C HIS A 162 -10.17 13.03 10.55
N TYR A 163 -11.17 13.50 11.30
CA TYR A 163 -12.55 13.57 10.83
C TYR A 163 -13.11 14.99 10.95
N THR A 164 -14.06 15.31 10.06
CA THR A 164 -14.79 16.58 10.19
C THR A 164 -15.78 16.51 11.34
N LYS A 165 -16.15 17.68 11.89
CA LYS A 165 -17.18 17.75 12.93
C LYS A 165 -18.50 17.18 12.45
N GLU A 166 -18.88 17.46 11.21
CA GLU A 166 -20.12 16.96 10.61
C GLU A 166 -20.14 15.43 10.56
N PHE A 167 -19.00 14.80 10.25
CA PHE A 167 -18.89 13.35 10.24
C PHE A 167 -19.03 12.75 11.65
N LEU A 168 -18.31 13.32 12.62
CA LEU A 168 -18.26 12.86 14.01
C LEU A 168 -19.60 13.03 14.75
N GLU A 169 -20.29 14.14 14.49
CA GLU A 169 -21.55 14.51 15.15
C GLU A 169 -22.78 13.85 14.52
N ALA A 170 -22.64 13.28 13.32
CA ALA A 170 -23.73 12.57 12.69
C ALA A 170 -24.03 11.23 13.38
N TYR A 171 -25.32 10.90 13.43
CA TYR A 171 -25.84 9.73 14.14
C TYR A 171 -25.69 8.44 13.32
N VAL A 172 -25.40 7.35 14.02
CA VAL A 172 -25.50 5.97 13.54
C VAL A 172 -26.38 5.22 14.53
N GLY A 173 -27.64 4.99 14.14
CA GLY A 173 -28.67 4.52 15.07
C GLY A 173 -29.01 5.60 16.10
N SER A 174 -28.87 5.29 17.38
CA SER A 174 -29.17 6.20 18.50
C SER A 174 -27.95 6.94 19.08
N VAL A 175 -26.75 6.70 18.56
CA VAL A 175 -25.49 7.29 19.07
C VAL A 175 -24.75 8.05 17.98
N LYS A 176 -23.88 8.98 18.36
CA LYS A 176 -23.02 9.71 17.41
C LYS A 176 -21.82 8.87 16.98
N ARG A 177 -21.31 9.09 15.77
CA ARG A 177 -20.10 8.37 15.29
C ARG A 177 -18.92 8.48 16.23
N ARG A 178 -18.71 9.65 16.87
CA ARG A 178 -17.61 9.83 17.82
C ARG A 178 -17.67 8.89 19.02
N GLU A 179 -18.88 8.50 19.46
CA GLU A 179 -19.08 7.58 20.59
C GLU A 179 -18.83 6.12 20.20
N ILE A 180 -18.85 5.80 18.91
CA ILE A 180 -18.55 4.47 18.38
C ILE A 180 -17.05 4.33 18.12
N LEU A 181 -16.43 5.36 17.52
CA LEU A 181 -15.02 5.33 17.11
C LEU A 181 -14.04 5.32 18.29
N TYR A 182 -14.51 5.58 19.50
CA TYR A 182 -13.71 5.60 20.72
C TYR A 182 -13.93 4.39 21.65
N GLN A 183 -14.80 3.44 21.29
CA GLN A 183 -14.95 2.17 22.04
C GLN A 183 -13.87 1.17 21.66
#